data_AF-A0A944XRH0-F1
#
_entry.id   AF-A0A944XRH0-F1
#
_cell.length_a   1.000
_cell.length_b   1.000
_cell.length_c   1.000
_cell.angle_alpha   90.00
_cell.angle_beta   90.00
_cell.angle_gamma   90.00
#
_symmetry.space_group_name_H-M   'P 1'
#
loop_
_entity.id
_entity.type
_entity.pdbx_description
1 polymer ?
#
loop_
_entity_poly.entity_id
_entity_poly.type
_entity_poly.pdbx_seq_one_letter_code
_entity_poly.pdbx_strand_id
1 'polypeptide(L)'
;MVTRYPLILLVCLWALLLSDSSSTAKTEDCSSIDSKTVKVEAWMSKQYEKNLRQIRNEFSAMGNTQVTLWVYPAKNPSRIVAIGSCVPAYIGRHMIRRAIEYSGGVSSLVNQGFFSSNWIGIGTSLFS
;
A
#
# COMPACT_ATOMS: atom_id res chain seq x y z
N MET A 1 -28.07 52.21 19.17
CA MET A 1 -27.81 50.75 19.21
C MET A 1 -27.17 50.37 17.88
N VAL A 2 -25.85 50.50 17.76
CA VAL A 2 -25.13 50.20 16.52
C VAL A 2 -24.88 48.70 16.45
N THR A 3 -25.40 48.11 15.40
CA THR A 3 -25.44 46.69 15.07
C THR A 3 -24.03 46.09 15.19
N ARG A 4 -23.76 45.32 16.26
CA ARG A 4 -22.49 44.60 16.49
C ARG A 4 -22.40 43.26 15.74
N TYR A 5 -23.52 42.80 15.21
CA TYR A 5 -23.65 41.56 14.44
C TYR A 5 -22.80 41.48 13.15
N PRO A 6 -22.66 42.52 12.30
CA PRO A 6 -21.91 42.39 11.04
C PRO A 6 -20.41 42.22 11.27
N LEU A 7 -19.86 42.78 12.36
CA LEU A 7 -18.43 42.64 12.69
C LEU A 7 -18.10 41.21 13.13
N ILE A 8 -18.98 40.59 13.92
CA ILE A 8 -18.82 39.21 14.39
C ILE A 8 -18.90 38.24 13.20
N LEU A 9 -19.85 38.47 12.28
CA LEU A 9 -20.02 37.68 11.06
C LEU A 9 -18.79 37.77 10.14
N LEU A 10 -18.21 38.97 10.00
CA LEU A 10 -17.01 39.19 9.20
C LEU A 10 -15.77 38.47 9.79
N VAL A 11 -15.62 38.47 11.11
CA VAL A 11 -14.54 37.78 11.83
C VAL A 11 -14.69 36.26 11.72
N CYS A 12 -15.92 35.73 11.81
CA CYS A 12 -16.18 34.30 11.61
C CYS A 12 -15.89 33.86 10.17
N LEU A 13 -16.24 34.66 9.16
CA LEU A 13 -15.94 34.35 7.76
C LEU A 13 -14.42 34.32 7.49
N TRP A 14 -13.68 35.26 8.08
CA TRP A 14 -12.22 35.28 7.98
C TRP A 14 -11.56 34.07 8.67
N ALA A 15 -12.07 33.63 9.82
CA ALA A 15 -11.58 32.44 10.50
C ALA A 15 -11.82 31.15 9.68
N LEU A 16 -12.94 31.09 8.95
CA LEU A 16 -13.24 29.97 8.04
C LEU A 16 -12.37 30.00 6.77
N LEU A 17 -12.04 31.18 6.25
CA LEU A 17 -11.16 31.34 5.08
C LEU A 17 -9.67 31.09 5.38
N LEU A 18 -9.24 31.24 6.64
CA LEU A 18 -7.87 30.96 7.08
C LEU A 18 -7.65 29.51 7.55
N SER A 19 -8.71 28.71 7.59
CA SER A 19 -8.63 27.28 7.90
C SER A 19 -8.17 26.50 6.67
N ASP A 20 -6.96 26.81 6.19
CA ASP A 20 -6.32 26.02 5.14
C ASP A 20 -6.01 24.64 5.73
N SER A 21 -6.83 23.67 5.36
CA SER A 21 -6.63 22.26 5.70
C SER A 21 -5.56 21.70 4.78
N SER A 22 -4.37 22.28 4.81
CA SER A 22 -3.22 21.72 4.12
C SER A 22 -2.81 20.46 4.86
N SER A 23 -3.46 19.34 4.53
CA SER A 23 -2.99 18.01 4.87
C SER A 23 -1.68 17.81 4.11
N THR A 24 -0.56 18.25 4.69
CA THR A 24 0.75 17.88 4.20
C THR A 24 0.83 16.36 4.33
N ALA A 25 0.64 15.66 3.22
CA ALA A 25 0.98 14.25 3.13
C ALA A 25 2.44 14.16 3.58
N LYS A 26 2.70 13.54 4.74
CA LYS A 26 4.06 13.35 5.23
C LYS A 26 4.77 12.51 4.17
N THR A 27 5.62 13.17 3.38
CA THR A 27 6.54 12.49 2.48
C THR A 27 7.53 11.77 3.38
N GLU A 28 7.31 10.47 3.57
CA GLU A 28 8.27 9.66 4.29
C GLU A 28 9.60 9.71 3.55
N ASP A 29 10.67 9.90 4.33
CA ASP A 29 12.00 9.93 3.77
C ASP A 29 12.43 8.50 3.39
N CYS A 30 12.35 8.22 2.10
CA CYS A 30 12.77 6.95 1.51
C CYS A 30 14.27 6.92 1.18
N SER A 31 15.10 7.87 1.63
CA SER A 31 16.52 8.07 1.26
C SER A 31 17.45 6.85 1.31
N SER A 32 17.01 5.72 1.83
CA SER A 32 17.77 4.49 1.91
C SER A 32 17.04 3.31 1.23
N ILE A 33 16.41 3.54 0.08
CA ILE A 33 15.63 2.56 -0.71
C ILE A 33 16.35 1.21 -0.84
N ASP A 34 17.68 1.20 -0.94
CA ASP A 34 18.48 -0.03 -1.08
C ASP A 34 18.86 -0.68 0.27
N SER A 35 18.85 0.06 1.39
CA SER A 35 19.25 -0.48 2.70
C SER A 35 18.10 -1.04 3.51
N LYS A 36 16.88 -0.54 3.31
CA LYS A 36 15.70 -1.01 4.05
C LYS A 36 15.11 -2.25 3.37
N THR A 37 14.92 -3.29 4.16
CA THR A 37 14.29 -4.53 3.68
C THR A 37 12.82 -4.28 3.37
N VAL A 38 12.40 -4.63 2.15
CA VAL A 38 11.00 -4.62 1.73
C VAL A 38 10.35 -5.94 2.15
N LYS A 39 9.38 -5.88 3.06
CA LYS A 39 8.63 -7.06 3.49
C LYS A 39 7.53 -7.39 2.47
N VAL A 40 7.57 -8.59 1.90
CA VAL A 40 6.62 -9.07 0.91
C VAL A 40 5.79 -10.19 1.52
N GLU A 41 4.49 -9.96 1.64
CA GLU A 41 3.51 -10.87 2.21
C GLU A 41 2.47 -11.20 1.15
N ALA A 42 2.42 -12.46 0.71
CA ALA A 42 1.62 -12.81 -0.46
C ALA A 42 0.81 -14.10 -0.27
N TRP A 43 -0.49 -14.00 -0.48
CA TRP A 43 -1.38 -15.15 -0.63
C TRP A 43 -1.39 -15.61 -2.09
N MET A 44 -1.09 -16.89 -2.28
CA MET A 44 -1.02 -17.56 -3.58
C MET A 44 -2.28 -18.40 -3.81
N SER A 45 -2.70 -18.49 -5.07
CA SER A 45 -3.76 -19.40 -5.52
C SER A 45 -3.33 -20.85 -5.27
N LYS A 46 -4.28 -21.72 -4.92
CA LYS A 46 -3.99 -23.11 -4.50
C LYS A 46 -3.17 -23.90 -5.52
N GLN A 47 -3.34 -23.62 -6.81
CA GLN A 47 -2.60 -24.28 -7.89
C GLN A 47 -1.07 -24.11 -7.81
N TYR A 48 -0.57 -23.07 -7.13
CA TYR A 48 0.87 -22.79 -7.01
C TYR A 48 1.51 -23.34 -5.74
N GLU A 49 0.78 -24.13 -4.95
CA GLU A 49 1.31 -24.76 -3.72
C GLU A 49 2.61 -25.54 -3.94
N LYS A 50 2.72 -26.23 -5.09
CA LYS A 50 3.92 -26.99 -5.47
C LYS A 50 5.09 -26.10 -5.93
N ASN A 51 4.82 -24.85 -6.31
CA ASN A 51 5.80 -23.91 -6.86
C ASN A 51 6.28 -22.86 -5.83
N LEU A 52 5.80 -22.90 -4.58
CA LEU A 52 6.12 -21.88 -3.57
C LEU A 52 7.61 -21.62 -3.37
N ARG A 53 8.46 -22.67 -3.45
CA ARG A 53 9.91 -22.50 -3.32
C ARG A 53 10.47 -21.67 -4.47
N GLN A 54 10.05 -21.95 -5.70
CA GLN A 54 10.46 -21.21 -6.88
C GLN A 54 9.98 -19.75 -6.82
N ILE A 55 8.71 -19.54 -6.47
CA ILE A 55 8.12 -18.20 -6.35
C ILE A 55 8.82 -17.40 -5.24
N ARG A 56 9.11 -18.04 -4.09
CA ARG A 56 9.84 -17.39 -3.01
C ARG A 56 11.23 -16.96 -3.47
N ASN A 57 11.96 -17.83 -4.18
CA ASN A 57 13.29 -17.51 -4.70
C ASN A 57 13.24 -16.37 -5.72
N GLU A 58 12.24 -16.34 -6.60
CA GLU A 58 12.02 -15.24 -7.54
C GLU A 58 11.83 -13.92 -6.80
N PHE A 59 10.92 -13.88 -5.83
CA PHE A 59 10.65 -12.65 -5.08
C PHE A 59 11.86 -12.21 -4.27
N SER A 60 12.59 -13.16 -3.66
CA SER A 60 13.83 -12.89 -2.93
C SER A 60 14.95 -12.36 -3.81
N ALA A 61 14.98 -12.71 -5.10
CA ALA A 61 15.97 -12.22 -6.05
C ALA A 61 15.76 -10.76 -6.48
N MET A 62 14.62 -10.15 -6.12
CA MET A 62 14.27 -8.77 -6.49
C MET A 62 15.01 -7.71 -5.68
N GLY A 63 15.99 -8.07 -4.85
CA GLY A 63 16.78 -7.15 -4.03
C GLY A 63 16.62 -7.45 -2.53
N ASN A 64 16.71 -6.43 -1.69
CA ASN A 64 16.60 -6.58 -0.24
C ASN A 64 15.13 -6.82 0.16
N THR A 65 14.62 -8.03 -0.07
CA THR A 65 13.24 -8.41 0.22
C THR A 65 13.16 -9.54 1.24
N GLN A 66 12.18 -9.44 2.14
CA GLN A 66 11.83 -10.50 3.07
C GLN A 66 10.47 -11.09 2.70
N VAL A 67 10.47 -12.32 2.19
CA VAL A 67 9.30 -12.90 1.52
C VAL A 67 8.61 -13.94 2.40
N THR A 68 7.33 -13.73 2.65
CA THR A 68 6.42 -14.71 3.26
C THR A 68 5.28 -15.03 2.31
N LEU A 69 5.13 -16.31 1.99
CA LEU A 69 4.10 -16.81 1.08
C LEU A 69 3.15 -17.74 1.84
N TRP A 70 1.85 -17.56 1.60
CA TRP A 70 0.80 -18.47 2.06
C TRP A 70 0.03 -19.01 0.87
N VAL A 71 -0.60 -20.16 1.07
CA VAL A 71 -1.49 -20.78 0.07
C VAL A 71 -2.92 -20.58 0.51
N TYR A 72 -3.73 -20.00 -0.37
CA TYR A 72 -5.15 -19.87 -0.11
C TYR A 72 -5.82 -21.25 -0.17
N PRO A 73 -6.71 -21.60 0.78
CA PRO A 73 -7.28 -22.95 0.86
C PRO A 73 -8.23 -23.28 -0.29
N ALA A 74 -8.90 -22.27 -0.85
CA ALA A 74 -9.77 -22.42 -2.03
C ALA A 74 -9.03 -22.06 -3.32
N LYS A 75 -9.73 -21.69 -4.40
CA LYS A 75 -9.09 -21.47 -5.72
C LYS A 75 -8.09 -20.30 -5.72
N ASN A 76 -8.59 -19.08 -5.50
CA ASN A 76 -7.83 -17.84 -5.57
C ASN A 76 -8.05 -17.00 -4.31
N PRO A 77 -7.02 -16.28 -3.83
CA PRO A 77 -7.15 -15.31 -2.75
C PRO A 77 -7.87 -14.03 -3.20
N SER A 78 -7.88 -13.00 -2.34
CA SER A 78 -8.35 -11.65 -2.70
C SER A 78 -7.56 -11.09 -3.90
N ARG A 79 -8.16 -10.17 -4.65
CA ARG A 79 -7.50 -9.44 -5.77
C ARG A 79 -6.98 -8.07 -5.35
N ILE A 80 -6.74 -7.88 -4.06
CA ILE A 80 -6.25 -6.62 -3.51
C ILE A 80 -4.74 -6.68 -3.38
N VAL A 81 -4.08 -5.59 -3.78
CA VAL A 81 -2.63 -5.40 -3.62
C VAL A 81 -2.36 -4.11 -2.86
N ALA A 82 -1.48 -4.17 -1.89
CA ALA A 82 -1.00 -3.04 -1.09
C ALA A 82 0.50 -2.86 -1.34
N ILE A 83 0.94 -1.64 -1.65
CA ILE A 83 2.35 -1.33 -1.95
C ILE A 83 2.73 -0.06 -1.21
N GLY A 84 3.69 -0.16 -0.30
CA GLY A 84 4.19 0.96 0.50
C GLY A 84 4.83 2.07 -0.34
N SER A 85 4.83 3.28 0.19
CA SER A 85 5.38 4.48 -0.46
C SER A 85 6.89 4.39 -0.75
N CYS A 86 7.65 3.66 0.05
CA CYS A 86 9.09 3.48 -0.10
C CYS A 86 9.49 2.18 -0.81
N VAL A 87 8.53 1.44 -1.38
CA VAL A 87 8.83 0.27 -2.20
C VAL A 87 9.43 0.73 -3.54
N PRO A 88 10.61 0.22 -3.94
CA PRO A 88 11.18 0.54 -5.25
C PRO A 88 10.21 0.16 -6.38
N ALA A 89 10.06 1.06 -7.35
CA ALA A 89 9.10 0.89 -8.45
C ALA A 89 9.27 -0.43 -9.23
N TYR A 90 10.51 -0.92 -9.36
CA TYR A 90 10.80 -2.16 -10.07
C TYR A 90 10.29 -3.40 -9.29
N ILE A 91 10.38 -3.39 -7.95
CA ILE A 91 9.80 -4.43 -7.09
C ILE A 91 8.28 -4.35 -7.18
N GLY A 92 7.69 -3.17 -6.97
CA GLY A 92 6.25 -2.97 -7.04
C GLY A 92 5.64 -3.44 -8.38
N ARG A 93 6.27 -3.06 -9.50
CA ARG A 93 5.84 -3.49 -10.85
C ARG A 93 5.90 -5.00 -11.02
N HIS A 94 6.97 -5.63 -10.54
CA HIS A 94 7.10 -7.09 -10.60
C HIS A 94 6.02 -7.77 -9.77
N MET A 95 5.80 -7.31 -8.54
CA MET A 95 4.78 -7.86 -7.64
C MET A 95 3.36 -7.73 -8.21
N ILE A 96 3.00 -6.61 -8.83
CA ILE A 96 1.68 -6.45 -9.49
C ILE A 96 1.52 -7.48 -10.62
N ARG A 97 2.53 -7.67 -11.46
CA ARG A 97 2.48 -8.66 -12.54
C ARG A 97 2.30 -10.07 -12.00
N ARG A 98 3.04 -10.41 -10.95
CA ARG A 98 2.96 -11.73 -10.32
C ARG A 98 1.69 -11.92 -9.51
N ALA A 99 1.07 -10.87 -8.99
CA ALA A 99 -0.26 -10.95 -8.38
C ALA A 99 -1.34 -11.36 -9.40
N ILE A 100 -1.23 -10.87 -10.65
CA ILE A 100 -2.15 -11.29 -11.73
C ILE A 100 -2.03 -12.79 -12.01
N GLU A 101 -0.80 -13.31 -12.00
CA GLU A 101 -0.50 -14.71 -12.30
C GLU A 101 -0.75 -15.65 -11.11
N TYR A 102 -0.20 -15.33 -9.94
CA TYR A 102 -0.14 -16.19 -8.77
C TYR A 102 -1.30 -16.00 -7.80
N SER A 103 -1.97 -14.84 -7.80
CA SER A 103 -3.05 -14.52 -6.86
C SER A 103 -4.42 -14.35 -7.53
N GLY A 104 -4.50 -14.60 -8.85
CA GLY A 104 -5.77 -14.62 -9.57
C GLY A 104 -6.30 -13.25 -9.99
N GLY A 105 -5.44 -12.21 -10.02
CA GLY A 105 -5.76 -10.89 -10.54
C GLY A 105 -5.46 -9.73 -9.56
N VAL A 106 -5.61 -8.50 -10.06
CA VAL A 106 -5.60 -7.27 -9.25
C VAL A 106 -6.84 -6.46 -9.61
N SER A 107 -7.71 -6.18 -8.64
CA SER A 107 -8.91 -5.35 -8.80
C SER A 107 -8.75 -3.98 -8.16
N SER A 108 -7.98 -3.87 -7.08
CA SER A 108 -7.86 -2.65 -6.28
C SER A 108 -6.47 -2.52 -5.66
N LEU A 109 -6.03 -1.28 -5.50
CA LEU A 109 -4.84 -0.93 -4.72
C LEU A 109 -5.25 -0.27 -3.40
N VAL A 110 -4.59 -0.63 -2.31
CA VAL A 110 -4.86 -0.06 -0.98
C VAL A 110 -4.11 1.26 -0.80
N ASN A 111 -4.77 2.25 -0.19
CA ASN A 111 -4.12 3.52 0.15
C ASN A 111 -2.93 3.31 1.10
N GLN A 112 -1.81 3.96 0.81
CA GLN A 112 -0.53 3.76 1.48
C GLN A 112 -0.54 4.16 2.97
N GLY A 113 -1.50 4.96 3.43
CA GLY A 113 -1.62 5.36 4.84
C GLY A 113 -2.07 4.25 5.80
N PHE A 114 -2.41 3.06 5.29
CA PHE A 114 -2.91 1.93 6.10
C PHE A 114 -1.83 0.90 6.49
N PHE A 115 -0.61 1.01 5.99
CA PHE A 115 0.46 0.02 6.20
C PHE A 115 1.85 0.65 6.10
N SER A 116 2.88 -0.11 6.48
CA SER A 116 4.28 0.35 6.45
C SER A 116 4.74 0.71 5.04
N SER A 117 5.55 1.76 4.91
CA SER A 117 6.09 2.24 3.64
C SER A 117 7.02 1.26 2.93
N ASN A 118 7.60 0.29 3.65
CA ASN A 118 8.49 -0.74 3.10
C ASN A 118 7.81 -2.13 3.11
N TRP A 119 6.51 -2.18 2.86
CA TRP A 119 5.73 -3.41 2.88
C TRP A 119 4.90 -3.58 1.60
N ILE A 120 4.74 -4.83 1.18
CA ILE A 120 3.88 -5.24 0.08
C ILE A 120 2.97 -6.35 0.57
N GLY A 121 1.66 -6.17 0.40
CA GLY A 121 0.65 -7.18 0.64
C GLY A 121 -0.01 -7.61 -0.66
N ILE A 122 -0.02 -8.91 -0.98
CA ILE A 122 -0.65 -9.46 -2.19
C ILE A 122 -1.73 -10.45 -1.79
N GLY A 123 -2.93 -10.25 -2.30
CA GLY A 123 -4.06 -11.16 -2.10
C GLY A 123 -4.54 -11.27 -0.66
N THR A 124 -4.19 -10.30 0.17
CA THR A 124 -4.64 -10.23 1.56
C THR A 124 -6.14 -9.92 1.64
N SER A 125 -6.84 -10.58 2.55
CA SER A 125 -8.23 -10.27 2.92
C SER A 125 -8.33 -9.23 4.05
N LEU A 126 -7.20 -8.67 4.50
CA LEU A 126 -7.21 -7.61 5.53
C LEU A 126 -7.95 -6.34 5.09
N PHE A 127 -8.10 -6.15 3.77
CA PHE A 127 -8.67 -4.95 3.16
C PHE A 127 -9.85 -5.26 2.22
N SER A 128 -10.36 -6.50 2.23
CA SER A 128 -11.45 -6.96 1.37
C SER A 128 -12.83 -6.67 1.94
#